data_AF-A0A8K0U1I2-F1
#
_entry.id   AF-A0A8K0U1I2-F1
#
_cell.length_a   1.000
_cell.length_b   1.000
_cell.length_c   1.000
_cell.angle_alpha   90.00
_cell.angle_beta   90.00
_cell.angle_gamma   90.00
#
_symmetry.space_group_name_H-M   'P 1'
#
loop_
_entity.id
_entity.type
_entity.pdbx_description
1 polymer ?
#
loop_
_entity_poly.entity_id
_entity_poly.type
_entity_poly.pdbx_seq_one_letter_code
_entity_poly.pdbx_strand_id
1 'polypeptide(L)'
;HVLHSLVNACTRSIVGEDARAVCPELTVTQLLAQRGKGFVQFINRYHELSKAAEPNKLFSIPNAWWDEVVSDAEPPLYPKAKLMYEIATLYRADFAGSFGLAMIGSIGDDVGKNLGMKPVFVQNTDGFFARSMAQTMASLREKPLIRCKNCMKTPEEVGSDVRFMVCSACKNKLNITIHYCSQ
;
A
#
# COMPACT_ATOMS: atom_id res chain seq x y z
N HIS A 1 23.59 -10.25 2.50
CA HIS A 1 22.30 -10.97 2.64
C HIS A 1 21.11 -10.10 2.26
N VAL A 2 20.90 -8.93 2.89
CA VAL A 2 19.75 -8.02 2.63
C VAL A 2 19.43 -7.83 1.14
N LEU A 3 20.38 -7.39 0.32
CA LEU A 3 20.14 -7.14 -1.11
C LEU A 3 19.78 -8.42 -1.87
N HIS A 4 20.47 -9.53 -1.59
CA HIS A 4 20.23 -10.81 -2.24
C HIS A 4 18.85 -11.35 -1.90
N SER A 5 18.44 -11.20 -0.65
CA SER A 5 17.13 -11.63 -0.19
C SER A 5 16.01 -10.74 -0.69
N LEU A 6 16.24 -9.43 -0.89
CA LEU A 6 15.30 -8.56 -1.58
C LEU A 6 15.09 -9.01 -3.03
N VAL A 7 16.16 -9.29 -3.78
CA VAL A 7 16.06 -9.81 -5.15
C VAL A 7 15.33 -11.15 -5.17
N ASN A 8 15.67 -12.06 -4.27
CA ASN A 8 15.00 -13.36 -4.18
C ASN A 8 13.54 -13.26 -3.73
N ALA A 9 13.19 -12.27 -2.90
CA ALA A 9 11.79 -12.01 -2.54
C ALA A 9 11.01 -11.52 -3.76
N CYS A 10 11.61 -10.62 -4.55
CA CYS A 10 11.00 -10.14 -5.78
C CYS A 10 10.75 -11.31 -6.74
N THR A 11 11.71 -12.21 -6.96
CA THR A 11 11.54 -13.34 -7.88
C THR A 11 10.53 -14.39 -7.41
N ARG A 12 10.23 -14.45 -6.11
CA ARG A 12 9.29 -15.42 -5.52
C ARG A 12 7.89 -14.87 -5.28
N SER A 13 7.77 -13.55 -5.10
CA SER A 13 6.49 -12.94 -4.82
C SER A 13 5.57 -12.95 -6.03
N ILE A 14 4.26 -13.02 -5.79
CA ILE A 14 3.24 -13.12 -6.85
C ILE A 14 3.31 -11.96 -7.85
N VAL A 15 3.65 -10.76 -7.38
CA VAL A 15 3.72 -9.54 -8.20
C VAL A 15 5.16 -9.11 -8.50
N GLY A 16 6.15 -9.97 -8.26
CA GLY A 16 7.52 -9.69 -8.71
C GLY A 16 8.20 -8.54 -7.96
N GLU A 17 8.95 -7.72 -8.70
CA GLU A 17 9.60 -6.52 -8.17
C GLU A 17 8.61 -5.48 -7.63
N ASP A 18 7.39 -5.48 -8.17
CA ASP A 18 6.34 -4.54 -7.83
C ASP A 18 5.80 -4.74 -6.40
N ALA A 19 6.04 -5.90 -5.80
CA ALA A 19 5.67 -6.17 -4.41
C ALA A 19 6.35 -5.21 -3.42
N ARG A 20 7.50 -4.64 -3.80
CA ARG A 20 8.21 -3.63 -3.00
C ARG A 20 7.42 -2.34 -2.86
N ALA A 21 6.63 -1.97 -3.87
CA ALA A 21 5.83 -0.75 -3.85
C ALA A 21 4.77 -0.77 -2.75
N VAL A 22 4.31 -1.96 -2.38
CA VAL A 22 3.32 -2.13 -1.31
C VAL A 22 3.98 -2.35 0.03
N CYS A 23 5.31 -2.46 0.14
CA CYS A 23 6.04 -2.73 1.38
C CYS A 23 7.11 -1.65 1.67
N PRO A 24 6.72 -0.40 1.98
CA PRO A 24 7.67 0.67 2.25
C PRO A 24 8.58 0.41 3.46
N GLU A 25 8.20 -0.52 4.35
CA GLU A 25 9.04 -0.98 5.45
C GLU A 25 10.25 -1.84 5.03
N LEU A 26 10.23 -2.39 3.80
CA LEU A 26 11.24 -3.31 3.26
C LEU A 26 12.13 -2.64 2.22
N THR A 27 12.59 -1.43 2.51
CA THR A 27 13.55 -0.71 1.66
C THR A 27 14.98 -0.97 2.09
N VAL A 28 15.92 -0.92 1.14
CA VAL A 28 17.37 -1.03 1.43
C VAL A 28 17.80 0.00 2.47
N THR A 29 17.33 1.24 2.32
CA THR A 29 17.65 2.35 3.24
C THR A 29 17.21 2.05 4.66
N GLN A 30 15.99 1.55 4.87
CA GLN A 30 15.49 1.23 6.20
C GLN A 30 16.18 -0.01 6.79
N LEU A 31 16.37 -1.05 6.00
CA LEU A 31 17.01 -2.29 6.45
C LEU A 31 18.48 -2.08 6.85
N LEU A 32 19.20 -1.22 6.10
CA LEU A 32 20.60 -0.89 6.38
C LEU A 32 20.76 0.30 7.35
N ALA A 33 19.67 0.95 7.75
CA ALA A 33 19.70 2.09 8.65
C ALA A 33 20.43 1.75 9.96
N GLN A 34 21.16 2.74 10.47
CA GLN A 34 21.91 2.65 11.72
C GLN A 34 22.80 1.39 11.80
N ARG A 35 23.53 1.08 10.73
CA ARG A 35 24.41 -0.10 10.61
C ARG A 35 23.63 -1.43 10.72
N GLY A 36 22.46 -1.51 10.09
CA GLY A 36 21.66 -2.73 10.02
C GLY A 36 20.70 -2.95 11.19
N LYS A 37 20.54 -1.98 12.11
CA LYS A 37 19.55 -2.11 13.20
C LYS A 37 18.13 -2.21 12.67
N GLY A 38 17.80 -1.52 11.58
CA GLY A 38 16.48 -1.59 10.97
C GLY A 38 16.13 -3.01 10.50
N PHE A 39 17.10 -3.74 9.96
CA PHE A 39 16.95 -5.16 9.64
C PHE A 39 16.65 -6.02 10.88
N VAL A 40 17.41 -5.85 11.97
CA VAL A 40 17.19 -6.63 13.21
C VAL A 40 15.80 -6.34 13.79
N GLN A 41 15.39 -5.07 13.80
CA GLN A 41 14.05 -4.66 14.23
C GLN A 41 12.95 -5.29 13.38
N PHE A 42 13.12 -5.30 12.06
CA PHE A 42 12.18 -5.95 11.15
C PHE A 42 12.04 -7.45 11.47
N ILE A 43 13.15 -8.18 11.61
CA ILE A 43 13.11 -9.63 11.87
C ILE A 43 12.45 -9.94 13.22
N ASN A 44 12.83 -9.22 14.27
CA ASN A 44 12.24 -9.42 15.60
C ASN A 44 10.73 -9.20 15.55
N ARG A 45 10.30 -8.09 14.92
CA ARG A 45 8.89 -7.76 14.79
C ARG A 45 8.14 -8.79 13.94
N TYR A 46 8.71 -9.20 12.81
CA TYR A 46 8.11 -10.22 11.95
C TYR A 46 7.89 -11.53 12.72
N HIS A 47 8.90 -11.96 13.48
CA HIS A 47 8.85 -13.18 14.27
C HIS A 47 7.84 -13.10 15.44
N GLU A 48 7.76 -11.95 16.12
CA GLU A 48 6.75 -11.72 17.16
C GLU A 48 5.33 -11.78 16.59
N LEU A 49 5.11 -11.11 15.45
CA LEU A 49 3.81 -11.11 14.77
C LEU A 49 3.44 -12.50 14.24
N SER A 50 4.40 -13.23 13.66
CA SER A 50 4.14 -14.60 13.18
C SER A 50 3.79 -15.56 14.31
N LYS A 51 4.34 -15.34 15.52
CA LYS A 51 4.01 -16.14 16.70
C LYS A 51 2.66 -15.78 17.30
N ALA A 52 2.29 -14.50 17.27
CA ALA A 52 1.02 -14.01 17.78
C ALA A 52 -0.14 -14.24 16.80
N ALA A 53 0.15 -14.54 15.53
CA ALA A 53 -0.84 -14.78 14.50
C ALA A 53 -1.69 -16.01 14.83
N GLU A 54 -3.02 -15.84 14.81
CA GLU A 54 -3.93 -16.96 14.90
C GLU A 54 -3.84 -17.85 13.65
N PRO A 55 -4.00 -19.18 13.79
CA PRO A 55 -4.06 -20.08 12.64
C PRO A 55 -5.13 -19.60 11.64
N ASN A 56 -4.77 -19.57 10.36
CA ASN A 56 -5.63 -19.12 9.25
C ASN A 56 -6.03 -17.63 9.27
N LYS A 57 -5.45 -16.79 10.11
CA LYS A 57 -5.57 -15.34 9.99
C LYS A 57 -4.34 -14.74 9.33
N LEU A 58 -4.58 -13.82 8.40
CA LEU A 58 -3.52 -12.98 7.84
C LEU A 58 -3.01 -12.05 8.94
N PHE A 59 -1.72 -12.14 9.26
CA PHE A 59 -1.06 -11.11 10.04
C PHE A 59 -0.43 -10.10 9.08
N SER A 60 -0.62 -8.82 9.36
CA SER A 60 0.02 -7.74 8.62
C SER A 60 1.13 -7.13 9.46
N ILE A 61 2.22 -6.72 8.83
CA ILE A 61 3.27 -5.97 9.48
C ILE A 61 2.76 -4.54 9.64
N PRO A 62 2.59 -4.03 10.88
CA PRO A 62 1.99 -2.72 11.07
C PRO A 62 2.93 -1.65 10.53
N ASN A 63 2.35 -0.77 9.73
CA ASN A 63 3.06 0.25 8.99
C ASN A 63 2.16 1.48 8.96
N ALA A 64 2.65 2.61 9.47
CA ALA A 64 1.85 3.83 9.59
C ALA A 64 1.25 4.29 8.26
N TRP A 65 2.00 4.16 7.15
CA TRP A 65 1.47 4.46 5.82
C TRP A 65 0.36 3.50 5.41
N TRP A 66 0.49 2.20 5.71
CA TRP A 66 -0.58 1.23 5.43
C TRP A 66 -1.80 1.46 6.32
N ASP A 67 -1.59 1.81 7.58
CA ASP A 67 -2.64 2.13 8.54
C ASP A 67 -3.41 3.39 8.10
N GLU A 68 -2.71 4.41 7.61
CA GLU A 68 -3.33 5.60 6.96
C GLU A 68 -4.11 5.20 5.71
N VAL A 69 -3.55 4.35 4.85
CA VAL A 69 -4.20 3.87 3.63
C VAL A 69 -5.47 3.06 3.95
N VAL A 70 -5.47 2.28 5.02
CA VAL A 70 -6.64 1.52 5.50
C VAL A 70 -7.65 2.44 6.20
N SER A 71 -7.20 3.44 6.97
CA SER A 71 -8.08 4.39 7.66
C SER A 71 -8.77 5.35 6.69
N ASP A 72 -8.06 5.83 5.66
CA ASP A 72 -8.63 6.57 4.53
C ASP A 72 -9.68 5.76 3.76
N ALA A 73 -9.61 4.44 3.90
CA ALA A 73 -10.55 3.49 3.32
C ALA A 73 -11.73 3.20 4.27
N GLU A 74 -11.96 3.95 5.34
CA GLU A 74 -13.10 3.63 6.21
C GLU A 74 -14.47 3.77 5.52
N PRO A 75 -15.50 3.03 6.00
CA PRO A 75 -16.75 2.80 5.27
C PRO A 75 -17.57 4.06 4.92
N PRO A 76 -18.43 3.98 3.89
CA PRO A 76 -18.71 2.80 3.08
C PRO A 76 -17.70 2.61 1.95
N LEU A 77 -16.91 1.54 2.03
CA LEU A 77 -16.16 1.05 0.88
C LEU A 77 -17.08 0.25 -0.02
N TYR A 78 -17.05 0.57 -1.31
CA TYR A 78 -17.59 -0.31 -2.32
C TYR A 78 -16.91 -1.69 -2.23
N PRO A 79 -17.64 -2.81 -2.49
CA PRO A 79 -17.09 -4.15 -2.42
C PRO A 79 -15.78 -4.35 -3.21
N LYS A 80 -15.62 -3.64 -4.33
CA LYS A 80 -14.41 -3.65 -5.15
C LYS A 80 -13.20 -3.02 -4.46
N ALA A 81 -13.39 -1.90 -3.76
CA ALA A 81 -12.30 -1.25 -3.03
C ALA A 81 -11.84 -2.13 -1.87
N LYS A 82 -12.79 -2.73 -1.12
CA LYS A 82 -12.49 -3.69 -0.06
C LYS A 82 -11.65 -4.88 -0.57
N LEU A 83 -12.04 -5.48 -1.69
CA LEU A 83 -11.30 -6.57 -2.31
C LEU A 83 -9.86 -6.16 -2.68
N MET A 84 -9.65 -4.96 -3.22
CA MET A 84 -8.31 -4.48 -3.57
C MET A 84 -7.42 -4.26 -2.34
N TYR A 85 -7.98 -3.80 -1.22
CA TYR A 85 -7.24 -3.70 0.05
C TYR A 85 -6.85 -5.07 0.62
N GLU A 86 -7.75 -6.05 0.54
CA GLU A 86 -7.46 -7.43 0.96
C GLU A 86 -6.35 -8.05 0.10
N ILE A 87 -6.42 -7.89 -1.23
CA ILE A 87 -5.39 -8.34 -2.17
C ILE A 87 -4.05 -7.66 -1.90
N ALA A 88 -4.03 -6.34 -1.69
CA ALA A 88 -2.80 -5.63 -1.38
C ALA A 88 -2.20 -6.06 -0.03
N THR A 89 -3.03 -6.35 0.97
CA THR A 89 -2.60 -6.90 2.26
C THR A 89 -1.98 -8.29 2.10
N LEU A 90 -2.57 -9.13 1.24
CA LEU A 90 -2.03 -10.44 0.89
C LEU A 90 -0.65 -10.33 0.23
N TYR A 91 -0.50 -9.42 -0.75
CA TYR A 91 0.80 -9.20 -1.39
C TYR A 91 1.86 -8.69 -0.43
N ARG A 92 1.49 -7.83 0.53
CA ARG A 92 2.40 -7.39 1.60
C ARG A 92 2.90 -8.55 2.45
N ALA A 93 1.99 -9.40 2.90
CA ALA A 93 2.33 -10.56 3.72
C ALA A 93 3.19 -11.58 2.96
N ASP A 94 2.83 -11.88 1.70
CA ASP A 94 3.58 -12.78 0.80
C ASP A 94 5.02 -12.28 0.58
N PHE A 95 5.17 -10.99 0.26
CA PHE A 95 6.50 -10.41 0.02
C PHE A 95 7.37 -10.43 1.28
N ALA A 96 6.80 -10.06 2.42
CA ALA A 96 7.54 -10.06 3.67
C ALA A 96 7.97 -11.47 4.10
N GLY A 97 7.10 -12.48 3.91
CA GLY A 97 7.43 -13.88 4.16
C GLY A 97 8.51 -14.39 3.21
N SER A 98 8.38 -14.09 1.92
CA SER A 98 9.39 -14.44 0.91
C SER A 98 10.76 -13.83 1.22
N PHE A 99 10.78 -12.56 1.66
CA PHE A 99 11.99 -11.89 2.12
C PHE A 99 12.59 -12.57 3.36
N GLY A 100 11.78 -12.87 4.37
CA GLY A 100 12.24 -13.56 5.58
C GLY A 100 12.86 -14.93 5.27
N LEU A 101 12.20 -15.74 4.45
CA LEU A 101 12.71 -17.04 4.02
C LEU A 101 14.00 -16.92 3.20
N ALA A 102 14.06 -15.98 2.26
CA ALA A 102 15.25 -15.74 1.45
C ALA A 102 16.44 -15.24 2.30
N MET A 103 16.18 -14.52 3.38
CA MET A 103 17.20 -14.09 4.35
C MET A 103 17.78 -15.26 5.12
N ILE A 104 16.91 -16.09 5.72
CA ILE A 104 17.34 -17.28 6.48
C ILE A 104 18.16 -18.21 5.58
N GLY A 105 17.69 -18.46 4.36
CA GLY A 105 18.42 -19.26 3.37
C GLY A 105 19.78 -18.65 3.02
N SER A 106 19.84 -17.35 2.73
CA SER A 106 21.10 -16.69 2.37
C SER A 106 22.13 -16.68 3.50
N ILE A 107 21.70 -16.51 4.75
CA ILE A 107 22.59 -16.58 5.92
C ILE A 107 23.05 -18.02 6.15
N GLY A 108 22.11 -18.98 6.09
CA GLY A 108 22.41 -20.39 6.28
C GLY A 108 23.39 -20.94 5.24
N ASP A 109 23.24 -20.53 3.97
CA ASP A 109 24.16 -20.89 2.90
C ASP A 109 25.57 -20.32 3.13
N ASP A 110 25.67 -19.06 3.57
CA ASP A 110 26.96 -18.42 3.81
C ASP A 110 27.69 -19.04 5.02
N VAL A 111 26.99 -19.26 6.12
CA VAL A 111 27.52 -19.90 7.32
C VAL A 111 27.88 -21.37 7.06
N GLY A 112 27.02 -22.10 6.35
CA GLY A 112 27.20 -23.54 6.13
C GLY A 112 28.22 -23.88 5.04
N LYS A 113 28.38 -23.02 4.03
CA LYS A 113 29.18 -23.33 2.84
C LYS A 113 30.39 -22.40 2.65
N ASN A 114 30.53 -21.32 3.44
CA ASN A 114 31.60 -20.32 3.31
C ASN A 114 31.77 -19.78 1.87
N LEU A 115 30.68 -19.74 1.09
CA LEU A 115 30.75 -19.36 -0.33
C LEU A 115 30.95 -17.86 -0.53
N GLY A 116 30.76 -17.07 0.51
CA GLY A 116 30.71 -15.62 0.41
C GLY A 116 29.49 -15.15 -0.37
N MET A 117 29.28 -13.83 -0.33
CA MET A 117 28.15 -13.19 -1.01
C MET A 117 28.50 -12.85 -2.46
N LYS A 118 27.66 -13.29 -3.41
CA LYS A 118 27.71 -12.81 -4.79
C LYS A 118 27.13 -11.39 -4.87
N PRO A 119 27.71 -10.49 -5.67
CA PRO A 119 27.11 -9.19 -5.92
C PRO A 119 25.76 -9.38 -6.63
N VAL A 120 24.79 -8.57 -6.23
CA VAL A 120 23.42 -8.58 -6.75
C VAL A 120 23.04 -7.16 -7.08
N PHE A 121 22.53 -6.97 -8.30
CA PHE A 121 21.99 -5.70 -8.74
C PHE A 121 20.54 -5.62 -8.31
N VAL A 122 20.23 -4.60 -7.52
CA VAL A 122 18.85 -4.25 -7.18
C VAL A 122 18.45 -3.13 -8.10
N GLN A 123 17.58 -3.42 -9.07
CA GLN A 123 16.95 -2.36 -9.83
C GLN A 123 15.96 -1.65 -8.90
N ASN A 124 16.11 -0.33 -8.79
CA ASN A 124 15.13 0.47 -8.10
C ASN A 124 14.03 0.82 -9.10
N THR A 125 13.02 -0.04 -9.20
CA THR A 125 11.80 0.24 -9.95
C THR A 125 10.98 1.25 -9.15
N ASP A 126 11.40 2.52 -9.22
CA ASP A 126 10.78 3.63 -8.49
C ASP A 126 9.33 3.85 -8.98
N GLY A 127 8.42 3.21 -8.27
CA GLY A 127 7.05 3.63 -8.11
C GLY A 127 6.18 3.61 -9.35
N PHE A 128 6.53 2.89 -10.43
CA PHE A 128 5.57 2.70 -11.53
C PHE A 128 4.34 1.95 -11.03
N PHE A 129 4.53 0.79 -10.40
CA PHE A 129 3.44 0.05 -9.78
C PHE A 129 2.84 0.79 -8.59
N ALA A 130 3.64 1.44 -7.73
CA ALA A 130 3.11 2.26 -6.64
C ALA A 130 2.18 3.36 -7.18
N ARG A 131 2.57 4.03 -8.27
CA ARG A 131 1.74 5.05 -8.95
C ARG A 131 0.52 4.43 -9.61
N SER A 132 0.66 3.30 -10.29
CA SER A 132 -0.45 2.59 -10.93
C SER A 132 -1.49 2.14 -9.89
N MET A 133 -1.03 1.58 -8.77
CA MET A 133 -1.87 1.17 -7.66
C MET A 133 -2.49 2.38 -6.95
N ALA A 134 -1.73 3.45 -6.71
CA ALA A 134 -2.27 4.70 -6.17
C ALA A 134 -3.32 5.33 -7.10
N GLN A 135 -3.10 5.32 -8.41
CA GLN A 135 -4.07 5.77 -9.42
C GLN A 135 -5.31 4.87 -9.44
N THR A 136 -5.14 3.56 -9.35
CA THR A 136 -6.25 2.60 -9.29
C THR A 136 -7.06 2.82 -8.01
N MET A 137 -6.41 2.92 -6.86
CA MET A 137 -7.08 3.23 -5.58
C MET A 137 -7.77 4.60 -5.62
N ALA A 138 -7.14 5.62 -6.20
CA ALA A 138 -7.74 6.94 -6.38
C ALA A 138 -8.93 6.92 -7.36
N SER A 139 -8.91 6.06 -8.37
CA SER A 139 -10.04 5.88 -9.30
C SER A 139 -11.20 5.10 -8.67
N LEU A 140 -10.91 4.30 -7.64
CA LEU A 140 -11.90 3.57 -6.85
C LEU A 140 -12.49 4.42 -5.71
N ARG A 141 -11.88 5.55 -5.36
CA ARG A 141 -12.51 6.56 -4.51
C ARG A 141 -13.66 7.16 -5.31
N GLU A 142 -14.90 6.87 -4.90
CA GLU A 142 -16.04 7.59 -5.46
C GLU A 142 -15.85 9.09 -5.24
N LYS A 143 -16.11 9.88 -6.29
CA LYS A 143 -16.24 11.32 -6.13
C LYS A 143 -17.31 11.55 -5.06
N PRO A 144 -17.08 12.43 -4.07
CA PRO A 144 -18.04 12.68 -3.02
C PRO A 144 -19.40 12.98 -3.66
N LEU A 145 -20.46 12.31 -3.17
CA LEU A 145 -21.82 12.42 -3.71
C LEU A 145 -22.23 13.89 -3.75
N ILE A 146 -22.12 14.50 -4.93
CA ILE A 146 -22.43 15.91 -5.14
C ILE A 146 -23.95 16.03 -5.13
N ARG A 147 -24.50 16.75 -4.15
CA ARG A 147 -25.93 17.06 -4.09
C ARG A 147 -26.16 18.55 -4.21
N CYS A 148 -27.18 18.93 -4.97
CA CYS A 148 -27.59 20.32 -5.05
C CYS A 148 -28.12 20.74 -3.68
N LYS A 149 -27.57 21.81 -3.08
CA LYS A 149 -28.08 22.29 -1.78
C LYS A 149 -29.50 22.83 -1.83
N ASN A 150 -30.01 23.16 -3.02
CA ASN A 150 -31.37 23.66 -3.20
C ASN A 150 -32.40 22.51 -3.35
N CYS A 151 -32.20 21.62 -4.33
CA CYS A 151 -33.17 20.56 -4.64
C CYS A 151 -32.80 19.18 -4.13
N MET A 152 -31.65 19.03 -3.46
CA MET A 152 -31.09 17.78 -2.91
C MET A 152 -30.81 16.67 -3.92
N LYS A 153 -31.02 16.93 -5.21
CA LYS A 153 -30.80 15.99 -6.31
C LYS A 153 -29.32 15.79 -6.63
N THR A 154 -28.95 14.60 -7.10
CA THR A 154 -27.62 14.28 -7.64
C THR A 154 -27.52 14.63 -9.14
N PRO A 155 -26.32 14.75 -9.73
CA PRO A 155 -26.16 14.98 -11.16
C PRO A 155 -26.93 14.00 -12.04
N GLU A 156 -27.02 12.73 -11.61
CA GLU A 156 -27.73 11.66 -12.31
C GLU A 156 -29.26 11.88 -12.29
N GLU A 157 -29.79 12.47 -11.22
CA GLU A 157 -31.23 12.73 -11.04
C GLU A 157 -31.71 14.03 -11.72
N VAL A 158 -30.79 14.94 -12.02
CA VAL A 158 -31.11 16.22 -12.69
C VAL A 158 -31.03 16.10 -14.22
N GLY A 159 -30.32 15.10 -14.74
CA GLY A 159 -30.15 14.83 -16.16
C GLY A 159 -28.82 15.34 -16.70
N SER A 160 -28.34 14.71 -17.77
CA SER A 160 -26.99 14.91 -18.33
C SER A 160 -26.68 16.33 -18.86
N ASP A 161 -27.71 17.17 -19.05
CA ASP A 161 -27.56 18.53 -19.57
C ASP A 161 -27.42 19.61 -18.50
N VAL A 162 -27.63 19.28 -17.21
CA VAL A 162 -27.60 20.28 -16.14
C VAL A 162 -26.23 20.31 -15.46
N ARG A 163 -25.57 21.47 -15.56
CA ARG A 163 -24.28 21.69 -14.90
C ARG A 163 -24.47 22.06 -13.44
N PHE A 164 -23.75 21.38 -12.56
CA PHE A 164 -23.64 21.78 -11.17
C PHE A 164 -22.61 22.89 -11.04
N MET A 165 -23.02 24.04 -10.51
CA MET A 165 -22.17 25.19 -10.23
C MET A 165 -21.76 25.22 -8.75
N VAL A 166 -20.64 25.89 -8.46
CA VAL A 166 -20.12 26.06 -7.10
C VAL A 166 -20.29 27.52 -6.67
N CYS A 167 -20.74 27.74 -5.45
CA CYS A 167 -20.90 29.09 -4.92
C CYS A 167 -19.53 29.73 -4.68
N SER A 168 -19.15 30.66 -5.56
CA SER A 168 -17.89 31.39 -5.45
C SER A 168 -17.77 32.16 -4.14
N ALA A 169 -18.87 32.75 -3.66
CA ALA A 169 -18.90 33.46 -2.39
C ALA A 169 -18.64 32.55 -1.18
N CYS A 170 -19.30 31.39 -1.12
CA CYS A 170 -19.08 30.42 -0.02
C CYS A 170 -17.68 29.81 -0.07
N LYS A 171 -17.17 29.53 -1.26
CA LYS A 171 -15.81 29.02 -1.45
C LYS A 171 -14.77 30.05 -0.99
N ASN A 172 -14.92 31.31 -1.37
CA ASN A 172 -13.94 32.36 -1.07
C ASN A 172 -14.01 32.86 0.37
N LYS A 173 -15.20 32.97 0.97
CA LYS A 173 -15.37 33.56 2.31
C LYS A 173 -15.32 32.55 3.45
N LEU A 174 -15.78 31.32 3.21
CA LEU A 174 -15.96 30.31 4.26
C LEU A 174 -15.10 29.06 4.03
N ASN A 175 -14.43 28.94 2.87
CA ASN A 175 -13.73 27.73 2.43
C ASN A 175 -14.63 26.48 2.41
N ILE A 176 -15.92 26.66 2.12
CA ILE A 176 -16.91 25.58 2.00
C ILE A 176 -17.36 25.49 0.55
N THR A 177 -17.33 24.28 -0.01
CA THR A 177 -17.82 24.01 -1.38
C THR A 177 -19.31 23.70 -1.34
N ILE A 178 -20.12 24.60 -1.90
CA ILE A 178 -21.58 24.43 -2.03
C ILE A 178 -21.94 24.28 -3.50
N HIS A 179 -22.60 23.18 -3.83
CA HIS A 179 -23.05 22.88 -5.19
C HIS A 179 -24.53 23.22 -5.38
N TYR A 180 -24.88 23.78 -6.54
CA TYR A 180 -26.26 24.03 -6.95
C TYR A 180 -26.44 23.75 -8.44
N CYS A 181 -27.62 23.26 -8.83
CA CYS A 181 -27.99 23.08 -10.23
C CYS A 181 -28.40 24.44 -10.82
N SER A 182 -27.90 24.79 -12.01
CA SER A 182 -28.50 25.85 -12.82
C SER A 182 -29.74 25.27 -13.50
N GLN A 183 -30.93 25.66 -13.06
CA GLN A 183 -32.14 25.42 -13.84
C GLN A 183 -32.10 26.24 -15.13
#